data_AF-A0A2E4EBD6-F1
#
_entry.id   AF-A0A2E4EBD6-F1
#
_cell.length_a   1.000
_cell.length_b   1.000
_cell.length_c   1.000
_cell.angle_alpha   90.00
_cell.angle_beta   90.00
_cell.angle_gamma   90.00
#
_symmetry.space_group_name_H-M   'P 1'
#
loop_
_entity.id
_entity.type
_entity.pdbx_description
1 polymer ?
#
loop_
_entity_poly.entity_id
_entity_poly.type
_entity_poly.pdbx_seq_one_letter_code
_entity_poly.pdbx_strand_id
1 'polypeptide(L)'
;MKYFVGLILVSMSFIGFSQAIKIEQRTAPVVDGTMLASEWGSNHITVLSVGGSRPVKVLFQRSDTALYFAFAGNLDNTTNPNFPEIYLDMNHSRSSVWEADDHWFHVSATDCHSKGKYSDYSNCIKQAKDWTAERNWMMSTPDPDSIEIIIPFSKIGLDLSTTDSIGIAFGVTNTATRYEYWPDSAKIGDPSTWATAYFKDQKPTATHVSKKPENSIMVYPNPVERGGTIHVSSNGLLPKKIRVLDLTGREVPFQLLVSDLEFELTIKQAGSYILMLTDNQGLPTYKTLIIK
;
A
#
# COMPACT_ATOMS: atom_id res chain seq x y z
N MET A 1 -47.32 5.13 32.23
CA MET A 1 -46.03 4.48 31.95
C MET A 1 -45.71 4.68 30.47
N LYS A 2 -44.77 5.57 30.14
CA LYS A 2 -44.33 5.81 28.76
C LYS A 2 -43.01 5.08 28.56
N TYR A 3 -42.99 4.07 27.70
CA TYR A 3 -41.77 3.32 27.37
C TYR A 3 -40.92 4.15 26.39
N PHE A 4 -39.71 4.48 26.83
CA PHE A 4 -38.70 5.15 26.02
C PHE A 4 -37.93 4.06 25.26
N VAL A 5 -38.13 3.96 23.95
CA VAL A 5 -37.37 3.04 23.09
C VAL A 5 -36.07 3.74 22.72
N GLY A 6 -34.98 3.38 23.40
CA GLY A 6 -33.64 3.84 23.08
C GLY A 6 -33.15 3.16 21.80
N LEU A 7 -33.04 3.93 20.71
CA LEU A 7 -32.41 3.47 19.47
C LEU A 7 -30.89 3.41 19.68
N ILE A 8 -30.34 2.21 19.81
CA ILE A 8 -28.89 2.00 19.87
C ILE A 8 -28.36 2.06 18.44
N LEU A 9 -27.70 3.17 18.09
CA LEU A 9 -26.94 3.31 16.86
C LEU A 9 -25.61 2.57 17.03
N VAL A 10 -25.53 1.37 16.44
CA VAL A 10 -24.26 0.64 16.32
C VAL A 10 -23.50 1.23 15.14
N SER A 11 -22.47 2.02 15.41
CA SER A 11 -21.52 2.48 14.42
C SER A 11 -20.62 1.30 14.02
N MET A 12 -20.86 0.73 12.83
CA MET A 12 -19.92 -0.20 12.22
C MET A 12 -18.69 0.59 11.76
N SER A 13 -17.60 0.48 12.50
CA SER A 13 -16.30 0.95 12.04
C SER A 13 -15.81 0.01 10.94
N PHE A 14 -15.74 0.51 9.71
CA PHE A 14 -15.05 -0.19 8.63
C PHE A 14 -13.55 -0.22 8.96
N ILE A 15 -13.01 -1.41 9.20
CA ILE A 15 -11.57 -1.62 9.29
C ILE A 15 -11.04 -1.48 7.87
N GLY A 16 -10.52 -0.30 7.53
CA GLY A 16 -9.81 -0.10 6.27
C GLY A 16 -8.58 -1.00 6.26
N PHE A 17 -8.52 -1.94 5.32
CA PHE A 17 -7.29 -2.69 5.09
C PHE A 17 -6.23 -1.69 4.58
N SER A 18 -5.20 -1.45 5.39
CA SER A 18 -4.05 -0.65 4.95
C SER A 18 -3.42 -1.36 3.75
N GLN A 19 -3.37 -0.67 2.62
CA GLN A 19 -2.74 -1.18 1.41
C GLN A 19 -1.24 -1.33 1.63
N ALA A 20 -0.61 -2.29 0.96
CA ALA A 20 0.80 -2.60 1.12
C ALA A 20 1.49 -2.69 -0.24
N ILE A 21 2.71 -2.17 -0.34
CA ILE A 21 3.50 -2.14 -1.57
C ILE A 21 4.93 -2.58 -1.29
N LYS A 22 5.61 -3.08 -2.32
CA LYS A 22 7.02 -3.44 -2.25
C LYS A 22 7.82 -2.48 -3.13
N ILE A 23 8.78 -1.77 -2.53
CA ILE A 23 9.70 -0.89 -3.26
C ILE A 23 10.95 -1.71 -3.59
N GLU A 24 10.99 -2.22 -4.82
CA GLU A 24 12.06 -3.10 -5.27
C GLU A 24 13.35 -2.36 -5.55
N GLN A 25 14.46 -3.01 -5.23
CA GLN A 25 15.78 -2.58 -5.66
C GLN A 25 15.96 -2.83 -7.16
N ARG A 26 16.35 -1.79 -7.88
CA ARG A 26 16.61 -1.83 -9.32
C ARG A 26 17.82 -0.94 -9.65
N THR A 27 18.26 -1.00 -10.90
CA THR A 27 19.21 -0.02 -11.43
C THR A 27 18.60 1.37 -11.30
N ALA A 28 19.38 2.33 -10.82
CA ALA A 28 18.92 3.71 -10.70
C ALA A 28 18.52 4.26 -12.09
N PRO A 29 17.31 4.84 -12.23
CA PRO A 29 16.93 5.54 -13.45
C PRO A 29 17.73 6.84 -13.58
N VAL A 30 17.88 7.35 -14.79
CA VAL A 30 18.31 8.74 -14.99
C VAL A 30 17.11 9.63 -14.68
N VAL A 31 17.28 10.62 -13.80
CA VAL A 31 16.23 11.59 -13.47
C VAL A 31 16.48 12.83 -14.32
N ASP A 32 15.85 12.88 -15.49
CA ASP A 32 15.98 13.97 -16.46
C ASP A 32 14.62 14.53 -16.97
N GLY A 33 13.53 14.01 -16.41
CA GLY A 33 12.16 14.35 -16.75
C GLY A 33 11.61 13.61 -17.97
N THR A 34 12.38 12.66 -18.52
CA THR A 34 11.97 11.81 -19.64
C THR A 34 11.86 10.36 -19.18
N MET A 35 10.64 9.89 -18.99
CA MET A 35 10.45 8.52 -18.54
C MET A 35 10.65 7.51 -19.67
N LEU A 36 11.73 6.73 -19.59
CA LEU A 36 11.96 5.60 -20.49
C LEU A 36 11.51 4.27 -19.86
N ALA A 37 10.83 3.44 -20.65
CA ALA A 37 10.40 2.10 -20.21
C ALA A 37 11.58 1.16 -19.88
N SER A 38 12.79 1.45 -20.37
CA SER A 38 14.00 0.73 -20.01
C SER A 38 14.52 1.05 -18.61
N GLU A 39 14.18 2.22 -18.08
CA GLU A 39 14.61 2.70 -16.76
C GLU A 39 13.55 2.39 -15.69
N TRP A 40 12.29 2.52 -16.08
CA TRP A 40 11.14 2.26 -15.25
C TRP A 40 10.54 0.91 -15.62
N GLY A 41 10.73 -0.08 -14.75
CA GLY A 41 10.16 -1.41 -14.94
C GLY A 41 8.62 -1.41 -14.96
N SER A 42 8.02 -2.60 -15.14
CA SER A 42 6.56 -2.73 -15.19
C SER A 42 5.84 -2.52 -13.86
N ASN A 43 6.58 -2.46 -12.74
CA ASN A 43 6.00 -2.32 -11.40
C ASN A 43 5.62 -0.86 -11.15
N HIS A 44 4.32 -0.61 -11.07
CA HIS A 44 3.75 0.71 -10.85
C HIS A 44 2.46 0.61 -10.04
N ILE A 45 2.10 1.70 -9.37
CA ILE A 45 0.77 1.90 -8.82
C ILE A 45 0.07 2.94 -9.69
N THR A 46 -1.24 2.77 -9.84
CA THR A 46 -2.07 3.83 -10.40
C THR A 46 -2.60 4.65 -9.23
N VAL A 47 -2.24 5.93 -9.18
CA VAL A 47 -2.91 6.88 -8.30
C VAL A 47 -4.05 7.49 -9.08
N LEU A 48 -5.25 7.50 -8.52
CA LEU A 48 -6.34 8.23 -9.16
C LEU A 48 -5.98 9.71 -9.15
N SER A 49 -6.03 10.32 -10.32
CA SER A 49 -5.85 11.75 -10.48
C SER A 49 -7.03 12.53 -9.94
N VAL A 50 -6.78 13.81 -9.68
CA VAL A 50 -7.78 14.86 -9.48
C VAL A 50 -8.97 14.75 -10.45
N GLY A 51 -10.14 14.36 -9.93
CA GLY A 51 -11.39 14.27 -10.70
C GLY A 51 -11.78 12.87 -11.20
N GLY A 52 -11.17 11.80 -10.66
CA GLY A 52 -11.63 10.41 -10.77
C GLY A 52 -11.62 9.80 -12.19
N SER A 53 -11.16 10.54 -13.19
CA SER A 53 -11.29 10.18 -14.61
C SER A 53 -9.99 10.31 -15.42
N ARG A 54 -8.91 10.85 -14.83
CA ARG A 54 -7.66 11.21 -15.54
C ARG A 54 -6.40 10.64 -14.87
N PRO A 55 -6.33 9.33 -14.56
CA PRO A 55 -5.35 8.76 -13.62
C PRO A 55 -3.91 9.25 -13.84
N VAL A 56 -3.20 9.49 -12.73
CA VAL A 56 -1.77 9.79 -12.71
C VAL A 56 -1.07 8.51 -12.27
N LYS A 57 -0.21 7.97 -13.12
CA LYS A 57 0.56 6.77 -12.76
C LYS A 57 1.71 7.17 -11.84
N VAL A 58 1.93 6.39 -10.79
CA VAL A 58 3.09 6.54 -9.91
C VAL A 58 3.93 5.27 -9.99
N LEU A 59 5.11 5.42 -10.57
CA LEU A 59 6.14 4.39 -10.61
C LEU A 59 7.11 4.67 -9.47
N PHE A 60 7.61 3.61 -8.85
CA PHE A 60 8.55 3.75 -7.74
C PHE A 60 9.50 2.56 -7.70
N GLN A 61 10.74 2.87 -7.35
CA GLN A 61 11.80 1.89 -7.15
C GLN A 61 12.84 2.47 -6.20
N ARG A 62 13.83 1.67 -5.82
CA ARG A 62 14.97 2.16 -5.05
C ARG A 62 16.30 1.68 -5.63
N SER A 63 17.36 2.40 -5.30
CA SER A 63 18.72 1.90 -5.35
C SER A 63 19.19 1.54 -3.93
N ASP A 64 20.50 1.46 -3.72
CA ASP A 64 21.12 1.34 -2.40
C ASP A 64 21.19 2.66 -1.64
N THR A 65 20.91 3.80 -2.30
CA THR A 65 21.15 5.13 -1.73
C THR A 65 19.98 6.10 -1.86
N ALA A 66 18.93 5.76 -2.62
CA ALA A 66 17.81 6.66 -2.85
C ALA A 66 16.51 5.93 -3.19
N LEU A 67 15.40 6.62 -2.93
CA LEU A 67 14.07 6.31 -3.47
C LEU A 67 13.89 7.10 -4.77
N TYR A 68 13.27 6.45 -5.76
CA TYR A 68 12.94 7.04 -7.05
C TYR A 68 11.45 6.93 -7.27
N PHE A 69 10.84 8.02 -7.70
CA PHE A 69 9.43 8.12 -8.03
C PHE A 69 9.27 8.73 -9.41
N ALA A 70 8.28 8.30 -10.18
CA ALA A 70 7.87 8.99 -11.39
C ALA A 70 6.35 9.12 -11.43
N PHE A 71 5.87 10.33 -11.60
CA PHE A 71 4.47 10.68 -11.81
C PHE A 71 4.28 10.91 -13.30
N ALA A 72 3.27 10.28 -13.90
CA ALA A 72 3.08 10.32 -15.35
C ALA A 72 1.61 10.35 -15.75
N GLY A 73 1.33 11.17 -16.76
CA GLY A 73 0.02 11.27 -17.38
C GLY A 73 -0.92 12.19 -16.61
N ASN A 74 -1.56 13.11 -17.33
CA ASN A 74 -2.51 14.08 -16.80
C ASN A 74 -1.93 15.01 -15.73
N LEU A 75 -0.61 15.25 -15.77
CA LEU A 75 0.03 16.32 -15.02
C LEU A 75 -0.17 17.66 -15.73
N ASP A 76 -0.09 17.65 -17.06
CA ASP A 76 -0.21 18.81 -17.93
C ASP A 76 -1.67 19.28 -18.09
N ASN A 77 -2.01 20.39 -17.44
CA ASN A 77 -3.28 21.05 -17.68
C ASN A 77 -3.13 22.54 -17.43
N THR A 78 -3.10 23.32 -18.51
CA THR A 78 -2.92 24.77 -18.50
C THR A 78 -3.94 25.52 -17.64
N THR A 79 -5.10 24.92 -17.35
CA THR A 79 -6.14 25.53 -16.51
C THR A 79 -6.15 25.01 -15.08
N ASN A 80 -5.71 23.77 -14.85
CA ASN A 80 -5.73 23.11 -13.53
C ASN A 80 -4.64 22.04 -13.47
N PRO A 81 -3.36 22.43 -13.34
CA PRO A 81 -2.24 21.50 -13.28
C PRO A 81 -2.35 20.61 -12.04
N ASN A 82 -1.76 19.42 -12.15
CA ASN A 82 -1.79 18.39 -11.13
C ASN A 82 -0.39 18.22 -10.55
N PHE A 83 -0.15 18.72 -9.36
CA PHE A 83 1.15 18.72 -8.70
C PHE A 83 1.34 17.44 -7.87
N PRO A 84 2.42 16.68 -8.13
CA PRO A 84 2.79 15.52 -7.34
C PRO A 84 3.13 15.86 -5.89
N GLU A 85 2.69 14.99 -4.98
CA GLU A 85 3.08 15.02 -3.59
C GLU A 85 3.44 13.61 -3.08
N ILE A 86 4.47 13.53 -2.25
CA ILE A 86 4.92 12.29 -1.60
C ILE A 86 4.90 12.50 -0.09
N TYR A 87 4.33 11.54 0.62
CA TYR A 87 4.19 11.52 2.07
C TYR A 87 4.89 10.27 2.61
N LEU A 88 5.81 10.42 3.55
CA LEU A 88 6.59 9.32 4.12
C LEU A 88 6.56 9.37 5.65
N ASP A 89 6.25 8.25 6.30
CA ASP A 89 6.38 8.03 7.75
C ASP A 89 7.56 7.07 7.95
N MET A 90 8.72 7.64 8.33
CA MET A 90 10.00 6.95 8.23
C MET A 90 10.23 5.90 9.32
N ASN A 91 9.64 6.08 10.49
CA ASN A 91 9.65 5.09 11.56
C ASN A 91 8.46 4.11 11.45
N HIS A 92 7.54 4.34 10.50
CA HIS A 92 6.30 3.60 10.36
C HIS A 92 5.52 3.58 11.70
N SER A 93 5.49 4.72 12.39
CA SER A 93 4.83 4.83 13.69
C SER A 93 3.31 4.70 13.58
N ARG A 94 2.76 4.99 12.39
CA ARG A 94 1.32 5.04 12.12
C ARG A 94 0.60 5.97 13.10
N SER A 95 1.25 7.06 13.49
CA SER A 95 0.66 8.09 14.33
C SER A 95 -0.56 8.71 13.65
N SER A 96 -1.55 9.13 14.43
CA SER A 96 -2.71 9.85 13.90
C SER A 96 -2.46 11.34 13.65
N VAL A 97 -1.23 11.79 13.90
CA VAL A 97 -0.75 13.16 13.70
C VAL A 97 0.67 13.12 13.15
N TRP A 98 1.08 14.21 12.49
CA TRP A 98 2.44 14.34 11.98
C TRP A 98 3.47 14.34 13.11
N GLU A 99 4.50 13.53 12.97
CA GLU A 99 5.63 13.37 13.89
C GLU A 99 6.93 13.85 13.24
N ALA A 100 7.98 14.03 14.06
CA ALA A 100 9.22 14.62 13.60
C ALA A 100 9.91 13.84 12.48
N ASP A 101 9.61 12.56 12.27
CA ASP A 101 10.14 11.72 11.19
C ASP A 101 9.22 11.60 9.97
N ASP A 102 8.09 12.31 9.93
CA ASP A 102 7.24 12.38 8.75
C ASP A 102 7.77 13.41 7.75
N HIS A 103 7.79 13.04 6.47
CA HIS A 103 8.25 13.89 5.38
C HIS A 103 7.15 14.17 4.37
N TRP A 104 7.04 15.43 3.96
CA TRP A 104 6.20 15.86 2.84
C TRP A 104 7.09 16.46 1.75
N PHE A 105 6.91 15.97 0.52
CA PHE A 105 7.52 16.52 -0.68
C PHE A 105 6.41 16.97 -1.63
N HIS A 106 6.59 18.14 -2.23
CA HIS A 106 5.66 18.70 -3.20
C HIS A 106 6.45 19.31 -4.36
N VAL A 107 6.05 18.95 -5.58
CA VAL A 107 6.68 19.43 -6.82
C VAL A 107 5.68 20.25 -7.62
N SER A 108 5.94 21.54 -7.75
CA SER A 108 5.17 22.47 -8.60
C SER A 108 6.11 23.41 -9.32
N ALA A 109 5.92 24.73 -9.31
CA ALA A 109 6.92 25.67 -9.85
C ALA A 109 8.16 25.83 -8.93
N THR A 110 8.10 25.20 -7.76
CA THR A 110 9.16 25.11 -6.77
C THR A 110 9.14 23.73 -6.14
N ASP A 111 10.30 23.31 -5.68
CA ASP A 111 10.50 22.10 -4.89
C ASP A 111 10.33 22.44 -3.41
N CYS A 112 9.32 21.83 -2.80
CA CYS A 112 8.98 22.02 -1.40
C CYS A 112 9.24 20.73 -0.62
N HIS A 113 9.92 20.85 0.52
CA HIS A 113 10.10 19.75 1.47
C HIS A 113 9.84 20.27 2.89
N SER A 114 9.10 19.49 3.66
CA SER A 114 8.89 19.71 5.09
C SER A 114 9.07 18.40 5.88
N LYS A 115 9.45 18.56 7.14
CA LYS A 115 9.61 17.48 8.11
C LYS A 115 8.73 17.77 9.33
N GLY A 116 7.90 16.81 9.72
CA GLY A 116 6.96 16.88 10.84
C GLY A 116 5.72 17.74 10.65
N LYS A 117 5.43 18.15 9.41
CA LYS A 117 4.16 18.79 9.03
C LYS A 117 4.01 18.80 7.52
N TYR A 118 2.76 18.73 7.05
CA TYR A 118 2.40 18.91 5.64
C TYR A 118 2.10 20.38 5.30
N SER A 119 2.09 20.71 4.01
CA SER A 119 1.73 22.04 3.49
C SER A 119 2.54 23.21 4.09
N ASP A 120 3.78 22.96 4.52
CA ASP A 120 4.70 24.01 4.92
C ASP A 120 5.54 24.50 3.74
N TYR A 121 5.08 25.56 3.11
CA TYR A 121 5.73 26.15 1.93
C TYR A 121 6.91 27.09 2.29
N SER A 122 7.31 27.20 3.56
CA SER A 122 8.35 28.15 3.99
C SER A 122 9.74 27.88 3.41
N ASN A 123 10.03 26.64 3.01
CA ASN A 123 11.32 26.21 2.47
C ASN A 123 11.29 25.86 0.97
N CYS A 124 10.23 26.27 0.25
CA CYS A 124 10.14 26.02 -1.19
C CYS A 124 11.22 26.80 -1.94
N ILE A 125 11.98 26.10 -2.77
CA ILE A 125 13.04 26.69 -3.60
C ILE A 125 12.88 26.22 -5.04
N LYS A 126 13.35 27.02 -5.99
CA LYS A 126 13.19 26.70 -7.43
C LYS A 126 13.77 25.35 -7.81
N GLN A 127 14.82 24.92 -7.12
CA GLN A 127 15.43 23.62 -7.30
C GLN A 127 15.98 23.17 -5.95
N ALA A 128 15.54 22.01 -5.48
CA ALA A 128 16.05 21.41 -4.27
C ALA A 128 17.56 21.12 -4.37
N LYS A 129 18.27 21.22 -3.25
CA LYS A 129 19.73 20.98 -3.20
C LYS A 129 20.07 19.55 -2.78
N ASP A 130 19.18 18.91 -2.06
CA ASP A 130 19.40 17.64 -1.36
C ASP A 130 18.37 16.56 -1.72
N TRP A 131 17.57 16.83 -2.74
CA TRP A 131 16.73 15.91 -3.52
C TRP A 131 16.49 16.58 -4.88
N THR A 132 16.00 15.84 -5.87
CA THR A 132 15.80 16.38 -7.24
C THR A 132 14.44 16.00 -7.76
N ALA A 133 13.79 16.93 -8.47
CA ALA A 133 12.61 16.68 -9.28
C ALA A 133 12.83 17.24 -10.70
N GLU A 134 12.70 16.40 -11.72
CA GLU A 134 12.82 16.76 -13.14
C GLU A 134 11.64 16.20 -13.91
N ARG A 135 11.01 16.88 -14.87
CA ARG A 135 11.18 18.27 -15.30
C ARG A 135 10.33 19.15 -14.39
N ASN A 136 10.94 19.97 -13.54
CA ASN A 136 10.22 20.88 -12.65
C ASN A 136 9.29 21.83 -13.47
N TRP A 137 8.16 22.31 -12.91
CA TRP A 137 7.27 23.27 -13.61
C TRP A 137 7.93 24.64 -13.71
N MET A 138 8.88 24.75 -14.63
CA MET A 138 9.18 26.04 -15.23
C MET A 138 7.94 26.41 -16.03
N MET A 139 7.37 27.60 -15.82
CA MET A 139 6.19 28.11 -16.57
C MET A 139 6.50 28.31 -18.08
N SER A 140 6.99 27.26 -18.72
CA SER A 140 7.43 27.16 -20.10
C SER A 140 6.57 26.10 -20.75
N THR A 141 5.91 26.48 -21.84
CA THR A 141 5.05 25.57 -22.60
C THR A 141 5.89 24.65 -23.48
N PRO A 142 5.50 23.37 -23.65
CA PRO A 142 4.40 22.68 -22.96
C PRO A 142 4.77 22.29 -21.52
N ASP A 143 3.77 22.28 -20.64
CA ASP A 143 3.90 21.79 -19.27
C ASP A 143 4.35 20.32 -19.27
N PRO A 144 5.15 19.89 -18.28
CA PRO A 144 5.54 18.49 -18.17
C PRO A 144 4.32 17.60 -17.90
N ASP A 145 4.15 16.53 -18.69
CA ASP A 145 3.21 15.45 -18.39
C ASP A 145 3.86 14.30 -17.58
N SER A 146 5.14 14.47 -17.23
CA SER A 146 5.92 13.54 -16.42
C SER A 146 6.89 14.26 -15.50
N ILE A 147 7.00 13.76 -14.26
CA ILE A 147 7.97 14.22 -13.27
C ILE A 147 8.62 13.00 -12.62
N GLU A 148 9.93 12.98 -12.63
CA GLU A 148 10.81 12.04 -11.97
C GLU A 148 11.44 12.70 -10.74
N ILE A 149 11.47 11.97 -9.63
CA ILE A 149 11.91 12.47 -8.34
C ILE A 149 12.90 11.48 -7.75
N ILE A 150 14.04 11.97 -7.28
CA ILE A 150 15.00 11.21 -6.47
C ILE A 150 15.10 11.81 -5.08
N ILE A 151 14.88 10.97 -4.07
CA ILE A 151 14.99 11.31 -2.65
C ILE A 151 16.12 10.47 -2.05
N PRO A 152 17.30 11.06 -1.78
CA PRO A 152 18.39 10.35 -1.13
C PRO A 152 17.99 9.81 0.24
N PHE A 153 18.47 8.62 0.60
CA PHE A 153 18.22 8.04 1.92
C PHE A 153 18.72 8.92 3.06
N SER A 154 19.86 9.59 2.86
CA SER A 154 20.41 10.56 3.81
C SER A 154 19.48 11.76 4.07
N LYS A 155 18.62 12.13 3.11
CA LYS A 155 17.65 13.23 3.26
C LYS A 155 16.52 12.88 4.22
N ILE A 156 16.09 11.61 4.17
CA ILE A 156 14.95 11.08 4.94
C ILE A 156 15.38 10.22 6.12
N GLY A 157 16.69 10.08 6.36
CA GLY A 157 17.23 9.26 7.44
C GLY A 157 16.95 7.76 7.28
N LEU A 158 16.78 7.28 6.04
CA LEU A 158 16.50 5.86 5.79
C LEU A 158 17.80 5.04 5.86
N ASP A 159 17.82 4.03 6.73
CA ASP A 159 18.88 3.02 6.77
C ASP A 159 18.28 1.64 6.54
N LEU A 160 18.53 1.05 5.37
CA LEU A 160 17.99 -0.27 5.01
C LEU A 160 18.55 -1.43 5.85
N SER A 161 19.60 -1.20 6.63
CA SER A 161 20.10 -2.19 7.57
C SER A 161 19.18 -2.34 8.79
N THR A 162 18.48 -1.27 9.18
CA THR A 162 17.59 -1.22 10.35
C THR A 162 16.12 -1.00 10.01
N THR A 163 15.80 -0.55 8.81
CA THR A 163 14.43 -0.23 8.36
C THR A 163 13.95 -1.25 7.34
N ASP A 164 12.89 -1.99 7.70
CA ASP A 164 12.26 -2.97 6.81
C ASP A 164 11.05 -2.40 6.06
N SER A 165 10.41 -1.37 6.64
CA SER A 165 9.22 -0.73 6.10
C SER A 165 9.08 0.73 6.51
N ILE A 166 8.32 1.50 5.72
CA ILE A 166 7.87 2.87 6.04
C ILE A 166 6.36 3.00 5.78
N GLY A 167 5.73 4.00 6.36
CA GLY A 167 4.44 4.48 5.88
C GLY A 167 4.61 5.33 4.62
N ILE A 168 3.71 5.19 3.65
CA ILE A 168 3.75 5.92 2.39
C ILE A 168 2.35 6.29 1.89
N ALA A 169 2.22 7.51 1.38
CA ALA A 169 1.08 7.92 0.59
C ALA A 169 1.54 8.82 -0.57
N PHE A 170 0.74 8.87 -1.62
CA PHE A 170 0.93 9.76 -2.75
C PHE A 170 -0.24 10.71 -2.85
N GLY A 171 0.02 11.95 -3.20
CA GLY A 171 -1.00 12.95 -3.49
C GLY A 171 -0.83 13.51 -4.89
N VAL A 172 -1.96 13.92 -5.46
CA VAL A 172 -1.99 14.82 -6.61
C VAL A 172 -2.94 15.96 -6.27
N THR A 173 -2.47 17.19 -6.41
CA THR A 173 -3.23 18.39 -6.03
C THR A 173 -3.18 19.45 -7.11
N ASN A 174 -4.24 20.25 -7.23
CA ASN A 174 -4.16 21.51 -8.00
C ASN A 174 -3.89 22.72 -7.10
N THR A 175 -3.53 22.51 -5.82
CA THR A 175 -3.33 23.49 -4.74
C THR A 175 -4.55 24.32 -4.33
N ALA A 176 -5.54 24.49 -5.22
CA ALA A 176 -6.66 25.39 -5.01
C ALA A 176 -7.89 24.69 -4.42
N THR A 177 -8.28 23.56 -4.98
CA THR A 177 -9.63 23.01 -4.76
C THR A 177 -9.69 21.49 -4.68
N ARG A 178 -8.64 20.78 -5.09
CA ARG A 178 -8.70 19.33 -5.23
C ARG A 178 -7.42 18.65 -4.81
N TYR A 179 -7.61 17.56 -4.08
CA TYR A 179 -6.57 16.67 -3.63
C TYR A 179 -7.10 15.25 -3.75
N GLU A 180 -6.34 14.39 -4.43
CA GLU A 180 -6.60 12.96 -4.48
C GLU A 180 -5.38 12.25 -3.94
N TYR A 181 -5.62 11.12 -3.29
CA TYR A 181 -4.57 10.37 -2.62
C TYR A 181 -4.59 8.92 -3.02
N TRP A 182 -3.41 8.32 -2.94
CA TRP A 182 -3.29 6.89 -2.78
C TRP A 182 -2.61 6.58 -1.43
N PRO A 183 -3.12 5.59 -0.67
CA PRO A 183 -4.38 4.88 -0.90
C PRO A 183 -5.59 5.83 -0.82
N ASP A 184 -6.73 5.47 -1.42
CA ASP A 184 -7.95 6.31 -1.40
C ASP A 184 -8.43 6.64 0.02
N SER A 185 -8.04 5.82 1.01
CA SER A 185 -8.32 6.02 2.42
C SER A 185 -7.35 6.97 3.13
N ALA A 186 -6.27 7.38 2.47
CA ALA A 186 -5.25 8.23 3.05
C ALA A 186 -5.82 9.61 3.38
N LYS A 187 -5.48 10.10 4.56
CA LYS A 187 -5.76 11.44 5.02
C LYS A 187 -4.41 12.09 5.29
N ILE A 188 -4.13 13.23 4.65
CA ILE A 188 -2.82 13.88 4.80
C ILE A 188 -2.48 14.11 6.27
N GLY A 189 -3.42 14.60 7.08
CA GLY A 189 -3.17 14.92 8.49
C GLY A 189 -3.03 13.72 9.43
N ASP A 190 -3.14 12.48 8.92
CA ASP A 190 -3.24 11.26 9.71
C ASP A 190 -2.39 10.13 9.08
N PRO A 191 -1.07 10.09 9.39
CA PRO A 191 -0.16 9.06 8.90
C PRO A 191 -0.61 7.61 9.16
N SER A 192 -1.44 7.38 10.16
CA SER A 192 -2.02 6.05 10.47
C SER A 192 -2.83 5.45 9.32
N THR A 193 -3.29 6.30 8.39
CA THR A 193 -4.07 5.91 7.21
C THR A 193 -3.23 5.60 5.98
N TRP A 194 -1.92 5.88 6.03
CA TRP A 194 -1.02 5.66 4.91
C TRP A 194 -0.78 4.16 4.68
N ALA A 195 -0.37 3.83 3.46
CA ALA A 195 -0.04 2.46 3.09
C ALA A 195 1.32 2.07 3.69
N THR A 196 1.60 0.77 3.77
CA THR A 196 2.92 0.26 4.15
C THR A 196 3.76 0.00 2.90
N ALA A 197 4.97 0.58 2.83
CA ALA A 197 5.98 0.20 1.84
C ALA A 197 7.06 -0.69 2.48
N TYR A 198 7.36 -1.83 1.85
CA TYR A 198 8.42 -2.76 2.26
C TYR A 198 9.63 -2.68 1.34
N PHE A 199 10.85 -2.76 1.91
CA PHE A 199 12.10 -2.68 1.14
C PHE A 199 12.80 -4.01 0.89
N LYS A 200 12.54 -4.99 1.76
CA LYS A 200 13.04 -6.36 1.64
C LYS A 200 11.87 -7.24 1.21
N ASP A 201 12.17 -8.27 0.41
CA ASP A 201 11.29 -9.41 0.37
C ASP A 201 11.12 -9.89 1.80
N GLN A 202 9.91 -9.79 2.34
CA GLN A 202 9.56 -10.63 3.47
C GLN A 202 9.62 -12.07 2.93
N LYS A 203 10.81 -12.68 2.95
CA LYS A 203 10.85 -14.11 3.23
C LYS A 203 10.02 -14.24 4.49
N PRO A 204 8.95 -15.05 4.50
CA PRO A 204 8.23 -15.35 5.73
C PRO A 204 9.28 -15.94 6.68
N THR A 205 9.85 -15.09 7.53
CA THR A 205 10.94 -15.49 8.40
C THR A 205 10.20 -15.94 9.63
N ALA A 206 10.15 -17.25 9.85
CA ALA A 206 9.41 -17.89 10.94
C ALA A 206 9.81 -17.42 12.35
N THR A 207 10.76 -16.49 12.46
CA THR A 207 11.37 -16.00 13.69
C THR A 207 10.81 -14.67 14.22
N HIS A 208 9.98 -13.93 13.47
CA HIS A 208 9.23 -12.79 14.03
C HIS A 208 7.72 -13.03 13.91
N VAL A 209 7.24 -13.98 14.70
CA VAL A 209 5.85 -13.96 15.17
C VAL A 209 5.74 -12.77 16.13
N SER A 210 5.60 -11.55 15.60
CA SER A 210 4.81 -10.53 16.32
C SER A 210 3.54 -11.24 16.75
N LYS A 211 3.21 -11.23 18.05
CA LYS A 211 2.03 -11.92 18.62
C LYS A 211 0.95 -11.99 17.55
N LYS A 212 0.76 -13.19 17.00
CA LYS A 212 -0.22 -13.44 15.93
C LYS A 212 -1.48 -12.68 16.34
N PRO A 213 -2.13 -11.90 15.46
CA PRO A 213 -3.47 -11.46 15.79
C PRO A 213 -4.22 -12.71 16.26
N GLU A 214 -4.96 -12.61 17.37
CA GLU A 214 -5.56 -13.77 18.06
C GLU A 214 -6.42 -14.65 17.13
N ASN A 215 -6.63 -14.24 15.88
CA ASN A 215 -7.42 -14.89 14.85
C ASN A 215 -6.62 -15.22 13.56
N SER A 216 -5.30 -15.37 13.61
CA SER A 216 -4.53 -15.70 12.40
C SER A 216 -4.70 -17.18 12.02
N ILE A 217 -5.00 -17.43 10.74
CA ILE A 217 -5.11 -18.77 10.16
C ILE A 217 -3.87 -19.04 9.30
N MET A 218 -3.26 -20.20 9.51
CA MET A 218 -2.18 -20.74 8.67
C MET A 218 -2.71 -21.88 7.83
N VAL A 219 -2.26 -21.94 6.58
CA VAL A 219 -2.67 -22.96 5.60
C VAL A 219 -1.43 -23.49 4.91
N TYR A 220 -1.12 -24.77 5.09
CA TYR A 220 0.09 -25.40 4.55
C TYR A 220 -0.09 -26.90 4.33
N PRO A 221 0.62 -27.53 3.37
CA PRO A 221 1.37 -26.87 2.31
C PRO A 221 0.44 -26.10 1.36
N ASN A 222 0.95 -25.01 0.80
CA ASN A 222 0.27 -24.22 -0.23
C ASN A 222 1.34 -23.56 -1.12
N PRO A 223 1.55 -24.01 -2.37
CA PRO A 223 0.72 -24.97 -3.11
C PRO A 223 0.75 -26.41 -2.55
N VAL A 224 -0.28 -27.20 -2.86
CA VAL A 224 -0.36 -28.66 -2.58
C VAL A 224 -0.61 -29.43 -3.87
N GLU A 225 -0.09 -30.65 -3.96
CA GLU A 225 -0.35 -31.55 -5.10
C GLU A 225 -1.81 -32.03 -5.10
N ARG A 226 -2.35 -32.37 -6.28
CA ARG A 226 -3.68 -32.97 -6.42
C ARG A 226 -3.86 -34.18 -5.51
N GLY A 227 -4.93 -34.17 -4.71
CA GLY A 227 -5.20 -35.24 -3.75
C GLY A 227 -4.30 -35.21 -2.51
N GLY A 228 -3.40 -34.23 -2.40
CA GLY A 228 -2.64 -33.97 -1.19
C GLY A 228 -3.51 -33.36 -0.08
N THR A 229 -2.97 -33.41 1.13
CA THR A 229 -3.59 -32.89 2.34
C THR A 229 -3.16 -31.45 2.58
N ILE A 230 -4.12 -30.58 2.89
CA ILE A 230 -3.89 -29.21 3.36
C ILE A 230 -4.19 -29.14 4.85
N HIS A 231 -3.23 -28.70 5.66
CA HIS A 231 -3.40 -28.43 7.08
C HIS A 231 -3.83 -26.98 7.28
N VAL A 232 -4.90 -26.81 8.05
CA VAL A 232 -5.39 -25.49 8.49
C VAL A 232 -5.20 -25.39 10.00
N SER A 233 -4.28 -24.53 10.43
CA SER A 233 -4.03 -24.25 11.85
C SER A 233 -4.56 -22.86 12.20
N SER A 234 -5.34 -22.77 13.27
CA SER A 234 -5.89 -21.52 13.79
C SER A 234 -5.41 -21.33 15.23
N ASN A 235 -4.98 -20.12 15.58
CA ASN A 235 -4.55 -19.81 16.94
C ASN A 235 -5.77 -19.63 17.86
N GLY A 236 -6.37 -20.73 18.33
CA GLY A 236 -7.38 -20.68 19.39
C GLY A 236 -8.83 -20.44 18.95
N LEU A 237 -9.08 -20.26 17.64
CA LEU A 237 -10.43 -20.23 17.08
C LEU A 237 -10.68 -21.46 16.22
N LEU A 238 -11.46 -22.42 16.75
CA LEU A 238 -12.02 -23.48 15.90
C LEU A 238 -13.07 -22.85 14.97
N PRO A 239 -12.91 -22.97 13.63
CA PRO A 239 -13.89 -22.44 12.69
C PRO A 239 -15.22 -23.18 12.87
N LYS A 240 -16.31 -22.42 12.98
CA LYS A 240 -17.68 -22.95 13.00
C LYS A 240 -18.09 -23.46 11.61
N LYS A 241 -17.55 -22.84 10.56
CA LYS A 241 -17.84 -23.20 9.16
C LYS A 241 -16.59 -23.10 8.31
N ILE A 242 -16.38 -24.10 7.47
CA ILE A 242 -15.32 -24.15 6.45
C ILE A 242 -16.00 -24.23 5.09
N ARG A 243 -15.58 -23.39 4.15
CA ARG A 243 -16.01 -23.44 2.75
C ARG A 243 -14.78 -23.33 1.86
N VAL A 244 -14.77 -24.06 0.76
CA VAL A 244 -13.77 -23.91 -0.30
C VAL A 244 -14.51 -23.44 -1.54
N LEU A 245 -14.10 -22.31 -2.10
CA LEU A 245 -14.72 -21.71 -3.28
C LEU A 245 -13.72 -21.74 -4.44
N ASP A 246 -14.19 -21.98 -5.66
CA ASP A 246 -13.39 -21.66 -6.85
C ASP A 246 -13.38 -20.14 -7.11
N LEU A 247 -12.61 -19.68 -8.09
CA LEU A 247 -12.50 -18.26 -8.44
C LEU A 247 -13.80 -17.63 -8.94
N THR A 248 -14.83 -18.43 -9.26
CA THR A 248 -16.16 -17.93 -9.62
C THR A 248 -17.10 -17.78 -8.42
N GLY A 249 -16.62 -18.11 -7.22
CA GLY A 249 -17.40 -18.10 -5.98
C GLY A 249 -18.27 -19.33 -5.78
N ARG A 250 -18.19 -20.34 -6.67
CA ARG A 250 -18.90 -21.60 -6.52
C ARG A 250 -18.20 -22.47 -5.49
N GLU A 251 -18.97 -23.01 -4.57
CA GLU A 251 -18.46 -23.93 -3.54
C GLU A 251 -18.06 -25.25 -4.16
N VAL A 252 -16.83 -25.70 -3.87
CA VAL A 252 -16.30 -26.97 -4.36
C VAL A 252 -16.37 -28.01 -3.25
N PRO A 253 -16.75 -29.25 -3.59
CA PRO A 253 -16.79 -30.32 -2.62
C PRO A 253 -15.37 -30.63 -2.13
N PHE A 254 -15.24 -30.84 -0.83
CA PHE A 254 -14.00 -31.26 -0.18
C PHE A 254 -14.31 -32.35 0.86
N GLN A 255 -13.31 -33.15 1.18
CA GLN A 255 -13.38 -34.07 2.31
C GLN A 255 -12.70 -33.42 3.51
N LEU A 256 -13.39 -33.38 4.65
CA LEU A 256 -12.85 -32.92 5.91
C LEU A 256 -12.36 -34.12 6.71
N LEU A 257 -11.07 -34.19 7.03
CA LEU A 257 -10.57 -35.12 8.05
C LEU A 257 -10.33 -34.29 9.31
N VAL A 258 -11.03 -34.66 10.39
CA VAL A 258 -11.00 -33.91 11.64
C VAL A 258 -9.99 -34.56 12.57
N SER A 259 -8.97 -33.79 12.96
CA SER A 259 -8.21 -34.01 14.19
C SER A 259 -8.44 -32.82 15.11
N ASP A 260 -8.23 -32.98 16.42
CA ASP A 260 -8.70 -32.04 17.44
C ASP A 260 -8.19 -30.59 17.29
N LEU A 261 -7.16 -30.34 16.47
CA LEU A 261 -6.59 -29.00 16.23
C LEU A 261 -6.18 -28.70 14.78
N GLU A 262 -6.32 -29.65 13.85
CA GLU A 262 -5.99 -29.47 12.43
C GLU A 262 -7.09 -30.09 11.55
N PHE A 263 -7.50 -29.34 10.52
CA PHE A 263 -8.37 -29.85 9.48
C PHE A 263 -7.55 -30.20 8.26
N GLU A 264 -7.81 -31.39 7.72
CA GLU A 264 -7.26 -31.81 6.43
C GLU A 264 -8.33 -31.61 5.35
N LEU A 265 -7.93 -30.98 4.24
CA LEU A 265 -8.77 -30.80 3.06
C LEU A 265 -8.15 -31.52 1.87
N THR A 266 -8.96 -32.35 1.19
CA THR A 266 -8.58 -32.96 -0.09
C THR A 266 -9.42 -32.37 -1.22
N ILE A 267 -8.75 -31.71 -2.18
CA ILE A 267 -9.35 -31.15 -3.39
C ILE A 267 -8.81 -31.92 -4.61
N LYS A 268 -9.73 -32.47 -5.42
CA LYS A 268 -9.39 -33.39 -6.52
C LYS A 268 -8.97 -32.71 -7.82
N GLN A 269 -9.24 -31.42 -7.96
CA GLN A 269 -8.97 -30.67 -9.19
C GLN A 269 -7.84 -29.67 -8.93
N ALA A 270 -6.94 -29.54 -9.91
CA ALA A 270 -5.92 -28.51 -9.90
C ALA A 270 -6.57 -27.14 -10.14
N GLY A 271 -6.04 -26.10 -9.52
CA GLY A 271 -6.58 -24.75 -9.65
C GLY A 271 -6.27 -23.85 -8.45
N SER A 272 -6.74 -22.60 -8.55
CA SER A 272 -6.74 -21.67 -7.43
C SER A 272 -8.12 -21.62 -6.78
N TYR A 273 -8.13 -21.65 -5.46
CA TYR A 273 -9.35 -21.67 -4.64
C TYR A 273 -9.26 -20.63 -3.52
N ILE A 274 -10.40 -20.30 -2.94
CA ILE A 274 -10.52 -19.46 -1.75
C ILE A 274 -11.03 -20.34 -0.62
N LEU A 275 -10.19 -20.57 0.38
CA LEU A 275 -10.60 -21.13 1.67
C LEU A 275 -11.23 -20.01 2.50
N MET A 276 -12.49 -20.20 2.88
CA MET A 276 -13.21 -19.31 3.76
C MET A 276 -13.53 -20.03 5.07
N LEU A 277 -13.15 -19.41 6.18
CA LEU A 277 -13.32 -19.92 7.53
C LEU A 277 -14.16 -18.92 8.31
N THR A 278 -15.26 -19.36 8.90
CA THR A 278 -16.13 -18.50 9.72
C THR A 278 -15.98 -18.90 11.18
N ASP A 279 -15.66 -17.93 12.03
CA ASP A 279 -15.53 -18.15 13.47
C ASP A 279 -16.90 -18.20 14.19
N ASN A 280 -16.87 -18.31 15.52
CA ASN A 280 -18.07 -18.32 16.35
C ASN A 280 -18.83 -16.98 16.37
N GLN A 281 -18.16 -15.88 16.02
CA GLN A 281 -18.77 -14.55 15.91
C GLN A 281 -19.40 -14.32 14.52
N GLY A 282 -19.21 -15.25 13.58
CA GLY A 282 -19.72 -15.14 12.22
C GLY A 282 -18.80 -14.34 11.29
N LEU A 283 -17.57 -14.01 11.72
CA LEU A 283 -16.62 -13.24 10.92
C LEU A 283 -15.87 -14.19 9.97
N PRO A 284 -15.90 -13.94 8.64
CA PRO A 284 -15.17 -14.76 7.68
C PRO A 284 -13.71 -14.32 7.57
N THR A 285 -12.81 -15.31 7.51
CA THR A 285 -11.40 -15.15 7.13
C THR A 285 -11.13 -15.90 5.84
N TYR A 286 -10.36 -15.29 4.94
CA TYR A 286 -10.10 -15.82 3.60
C TYR A 286 -8.62 -16.16 3.42
N LYS A 287 -8.33 -17.27 2.75
CA LYS A 287 -6.98 -17.66 2.31
C LYS A 287 -7.01 -18.25 0.91
N THR A 288 -6.06 -17.86 0.07
CA THR A 288 -5.88 -18.46 -1.24
C THR A 288 -5.25 -19.84 -1.10
N LEU A 289 -5.77 -20.81 -1.83
CA LEU A 289 -5.24 -22.17 -1.97
C LEU A 289 -4.84 -22.42 -3.41
N ILE A 290 -3.69 -23.06 -3.62
CA ILE A 290 -3.19 -23.44 -4.95
C ILE A 290 -3.03 -24.97 -4.96
N ILE A 291 -3.81 -25.64 -5.80
CA ILE A 291 -3.72 -27.08 -6.06
C ILE A 291 -3.02 -27.28 -7.40
N LYS A 292 -1.92 -28.03 -7.41
CA LYS A 292 -1.18 -28.41 -8.62
C LYS A 292 -1.73 -29.69 -9.23
#